data_AF-A0A920B4X7-F1
#
_entry.id   AF-A0A920B4X7-F1
#
_cell.length_a   1.000
_cell.length_b   1.000
_cell.length_c   1.000
_cell.angle_alpha   90.00
_cell.angle_beta   90.00
_cell.angle_gamma   90.00
#
_symmetry.space_group_name_H-M   'P 1'
#
loop_
_entity.id
_entity.type
_entity.pdbx_description
1 polymer ?
#
loop_
_entity_poly.entity_id
_entity_poly.type
_entity_poly.pdbx_seq_one_letter_code
_entity_poly.pdbx_strand_id
1 'polypeptide(L)'
;MRYMTQSDFINFFHKSKNKVKIFDLINLNKELYGSILLDVLDDGYSAVYSFFDPYSHKRGLGKNLILKTIQKLKEKKKVTFTLDIG
;
A
#
# COMPACT_ATOMS: atom_id res chain seq x y z
N MET A 1 -8.71 -15.34 -7.15
CA MET A 1 -7.78 -14.70 -6.19
C MET A 1 -7.31 -15.78 -5.23
N ARG A 2 -6.00 -15.95 -5.04
CA ARG A 2 -5.45 -16.89 -4.07
C ARG A 2 -5.49 -16.25 -2.69
N TYR A 3 -6.04 -16.95 -1.71
CA TYR A 3 -5.92 -16.53 -0.30
C TYR A 3 -4.47 -16.70 0.13
N MET A 4 -3.85 -15.61 0.57
CA MET A 4 -2.47 -15.61 1.04
C MET A 4 -2.45 -16.05 2.50
N THR A 5 -1.56 -16.98 2.83
CA THR A 5 -1.35 -17.40 4.21
C THR A 5 -0.45 -16.39 4.94
N GLN A 6 -0.49 -16.37 6.27
CA GLN A 6 0.44 -15.57 7.07
C GLN A 6 1.92 -15.88 6.70
N SER A 7 2.23 -17.13 6.37
CA SER A 7 3.57 -17.56 5.97
C SER A 7 4.01 -16.95 4.64
N ASP A 8 3.11 -16.82 3.66
CA ASP A 8 3.41 -16.15 2.40
C ASP A 8 3.75 -14.67 2.64
N PHE A 9 3.00 -13.98 3.52
CA PHE A 9 3.26 -12.60 3.90
C PHE A 9 4.63 -12.42 4.58
N ILE A 10 4.92 -13.26 5.59
CA ILE A 10 6.20 -13.22 6.33
C ILE A 10 7.38 -13.48 5.38
N ASN A 11 7.23 -14.45 4.46
CA ASN A 11 8.27 -14.74 3.48
C ASN A 11 8.53 -13.55 2.55
N PHE A 12 7.48 -12.86 2.07
CA PHE A 12 7.64 -11.65 1.27
C PHE A 12 8.34 -10.53 2.04
N PHE A 13 7.95 -10.32 3.30
CA PHE A 13 8.50 -9.25 4.13
C PHE A 13 9.98 -9.49 4.49
N HIS A 14 10.35 -10.71 4.84
CA HIS A 14 11.70 -11.02 5.33
C HIS A 14 12.71 -11.46 4.26
N LYS A 15 12.25 -11.97 3.10
CA LYS A 15 13.16 -12.37 2.01
C LYS A 15 13.41 -11.28 0.98
N SER A 16 12.60 -10.22 0.97
CA SER A 16 12.85 -9.07 0.11
C SER A 16 14.07 -8.29 0.61
N LYS A 17 15.12 -8.19 -0.22
CA LYS A 17 16.23 -7.25 0.01
C LYS A 17 15.84 -5.79 -0.27
N ASN A 18 14.63 -5.58 -0.80
CA ASN A 18 14.17 -4.26 -1.21
C ASN A 18 13.57 -3.53 -0.01
N LYS A 19 13.66 -2.20 -0.04
CA LYS A 19 12.92 -1.37 0.92
C LYS A 19 11.43 -1.57 0.65
N VAL A 20 10.67 -1.96 1.66
CA VAL A 20 9.22 -2.14 1.58
C VAL A 20 8.47 -1.01 2.29
N LYS A 21 7.29 -0.65 1.78
CA LYS A 21 6.32 0.22 2.45
C LYS A 21 4.94 -0.42 2.44
N ILE A 22 4.22 -0.27 3.54
CA ILE A 22 2.84 -0.73 3.66
C ILE A 22 1.93 0.50 3.77
N PHE A 23 0.80 0.46 3.06
CA PHE A 23 -0.26 1.45 3.21
C PHE A 23 -1.58 0.77 3.56
N ASP A 24 -2.03 1.04 4.77
CA ASP A 24 -3.32 0.61 5.25
C ASP A 24 -4.41 1.62 4.87
N LEU A 25 -5.53 1.08 4.39
CA LEU A 25 -6.77 1.79 4.24
C LEU A 25 -7.63 1.51 5.46
N ILE A 26 -7.66 2.49 6.36
CA ILE A 26 -8.43 2.43 7.61
C ILE A 26 -9.60 3.40 7.50
N ASN A 27 -10.78 3.00 7.98
CA ASN A 27 -11.94 3.90 8.03
C ASN A 27 -11.93 4.80 9.29
N LEU A 28 -12.95 5.64 9.42
CA LEU A 28 -13.10 6.54 10.58
C LEU A 28 -13.27 5.79 11.92
N ASN A 29 -13.79 4.56 11.88
CA ASN A 29 -13.97 3.70 13.05
C ASN A 29 -12.70 2.91 13.42
N LYS A 30 -11.56 3.19 12.78
CA LYS A 30 -10.28 2.48 12.93
C LYS A 30 -10.29 1.01 12.46
N GLU A 31 -11.24 0.64 11.62
CA GLU A 31 -11.31 -0.69 11.01
C GLU A 31 -10.44 -0.74 9.75
N LEU A 32 -9.71 -1.85 9.55
CA LEU A 32 -8.87 -2.08 8.39
C LEU A 32 -9.72 -2.61 7.22
N TYR A 33 -9.79 -1.85 6.12
CA TYR A 33 -10.57 -2.20 4.92
C TYR A 33 -9.70 -2.89 3.86
N GLY A 34 -8.40 -2.64 3.91
CA GLY A 34 -7.43 -3.27 3.04
C GLY A 34 -6.05 -2.68 3.26
N SER A 35 -5.05 -3.36 2.73
CA SER A 35 -3.66 -2.91 2.78
C SER A 35 -2.95 -3.25 1.48
N ILE A 36 -1.94 -2.45 1.14
CA ILE A 36 -1.09 -2.66 -0.02
C ILE A 36 0.37 -2.63 0.42
N LEU A 37 1.13 -3.61 -0.06
CA LEU A 37 2.57 -3.71 0.09
C LEU A 37 3.23 -3.21 -1.20
N LEU A 38 4.13 -2.26 -1.02
CA LEU A 38 4.90 -1.64 -2.08
C LEU A 38 6.38 -1.94 -1.90
N ASP A 39 7.04 -2.34 -2.98
CA ASP A 39 8.48 -2.25 -3.09
C ASP A 39 8.86 -0.83 -3.49
N VAL A 40 9.86 -0.27 -2.82
CA VAL A 40 10.46 1.02 -3.15
C VAL A 40 11.62 0.78 -4.10
N LEU A 41 11.51 1.38 -5.29
CA LEU A 41 12.52 1.36 -6.33
C LEU A 41 13.16 2.75 -6.46
N ASP A 42 14.26 2.85 -7.19
CA ASP A 42 14.99 4.12 -7.35
C ASP A 42 14.17 5.18 -8.09
N ASP A 43 13.31 4.76 -9.02
CA ASP A 43 12.47 5.63 -9.86
C ASP A 43 10.98 5.60 -9.48
N GLY A 44 10.57 4.76 -8.52
CA GLY A 44 9.15 4.56 -8.27
C GLY A 44 8.79 3.58 -7.16
N TYR A 45 7.55 3.10 -7.26
CA TYR A 45 6.97 2.12 -6.33
C TYR A 45 6.31 1.01 -7.14
N SER A 46 6.57 -0.23 -6.77
CA SER A 46 5.90 -1.40 -7.35
C SER A 46 4.85 -1.92 -6.36
N ALA A 47 3.59 -1.99 -6.80
CA ALA A 47 2.53 -2.61 -6.02
C ALA A 47 2.62 -4.13 -6.15
N VAL A 48 3.31 -4.76 -5.19
CA VAL A 48 3.61 -6.19 -5.22
C VAL A 48 2.42 -7.01 -4.72
N TYR A 49 1.69 -6.48 -3.73
CA TYR A 49 0.57 -7.20 -3.14
C TYR A 49 -0.48 -6.26 -2.55
N SER A 50 -1.75 -6.65 -2.62
CA SER A 50 -2.84 -5.98 -1.92
C SER A 50 -3.84 -6.99 -1.38
N PHE A 51 -4.34 -6.76 -0.17
CA PHE A 51 -5.51 -7.48 0.34
C PHE A 51 -6.59 -6.49 0.77
N PHE A 52 -7.83 -6.93 0.64
CA PHE A 52 -9.02 -6.22 1.09
C PHE A 52 -10.10 -7.28 1.35
N ASP A 53 -11.08 -6.95 2.17
CA ASP A 53 -12.22 -7.84 2.41
C ASP A 53 -13.06 -7.97 1.12
N PRO A 54 -13.11 -9.16 0.48
CA PRO A 54 -13.90 -9.35 -0.74
C PRO A 54 -15.41 -9.40 -0.47
N TYR A 55 -15.83 -9.62 0.78
CA TYR A 55 -17.24 -9.69 1.19
C TYR A 55 -17.79 -8.35 1.65
N SER A 56 -16.93 -7.35 1.82
CA SER A 56 -17.35 -5.96 1.96
C SER A 56 -18.20 -5.58 0.76
N HIS A 57 -19.50 -5.33 0.98
CA HIS A 57 -20.50 -4.99 -0.05
C HIS A 57 -20.15 -3.78 -0.95
N LYS A 58 -19.03 -3.09 -0.69
CA LYS A 58 -18.56 -1.95 -1.47
C LYS A 58 -17.69 -2.45 -2.63
N ARG A 59 -18.30 -2.59 -3.81
CA ARG A 59 -17.74 -3.02 -5.12
C ARG A 59 -16.55 -2.18 -5.68
N GLY A 60 -15.79 -1.48 -4.84
CA GLY A 60 -14.69 -0.62 -5.27
C GLY A 60 -13.50 -0.57 -4.31
N LEU A 61 -13.40 -1.45 -3.30
CA LEU A 61 -12.30 -1.38 -2.33
C LEU A 61 -10.92 -1.52 -2.98
N GLY A 62 -10.73 -2.49 -3.89
CA GLY A 62 -9.46 -2.62 -4.61
C GLY A 62 -9.09 -1.37 -5.41
N LYS A 63 -10.05 -0.81 -6.17
CA LYS A 63 -9.85 0.44 -6.93
C LYS A 63 -9.55 1.63 -6.00
N ASN A 64 -10.30 1.76 -4.91
CA ASN A 64 -10.11 2.82 -3.93
C ASN A 64 -8.76 2.72 -3.23
N LEU A 65 -8.30 1.51 -2.91
CA LEU A 65 -7.00 1.25 -2.31
C LEU A 65 -5.89 1.74 -3.24
N ILE A 66 -5.95 1.40 -4.53
CA ILE A 66 -4.98 1.86 -5.53
C ILE A 66 -5.01 3.39 -5.65
N LEU A 67 -6.19 3.99 -5.83
CA LEU A 67 -6.32 5.45 -6.02
C LEU A 67 -5.81 6.23 -4.79
N LYS A 68 -6.19 5.81 -3.59
CA LYS A 68 -5.72 6.44 -2.34
C LYS A 68 -4.22 6.26 -2.15
N THR A 69 -3.66 5.12 -2.56
CA THR A 69 -2.22 4.89 -2.51
C THR A 69 -1.48 5.83 -3.45
N ILE A 70 -1.93 5.98 -4.69
CA ILE A 70 -1.37 6.93 -5.66
C ILE A 70 -1.45 8.36 -5.12
N GLN A 71 -2.60 8.76 -4.57
CA GLN A 71 -2.78 10.08 -3.97
C GLN A 71 -1.76 10.32 -2.84
N LYS A 72 -1.65 9.38 -1.90
CA LYS A 72 -0.72 9.48 -0.75
C LYS A 72 0.75 9.53 -1.19
N LEU A 73 1.11 8.76 -2.22
CA LEU A 73 2.46 8.80 -2.81
C LEU A 73 2.77 10.12 -3.50
N LYS A 74 1.78 10.71 -4.20
CA LYS A 74 1.91 12.04 -4.81
C LYS A 74 2.05 13.14 -3.75
N GLU A 75 1.27 13.06 -2.67
CA GLU A 75 1.38 13.97 -1.52
C GLU A 75 2.76 13.86 -0.88
N LYS A 76 3.29 12.64 -0.65
CA LYS A 76 4.65 12.46 -0.13
C LYS A 76 5.73 13.02 -1.06
N LYS A 77 5.63 12.81 -2.39
CA LYS A 77 6.55 13.43 -3.34
C LYS A 77 6.49 14.96 -3.26
N LYS A 78 5.30 15.56 -3.15
CA LYS A 78 5.14 17.02 -2.98
C LYS A 78 5.79 17.53 -1.69
N VAL A 79 5.70 16.79 -0.58
CA VAL A 79 6.36 17.14 0.68
C VAL A 79 7.89 17.06 0.55
N THR A 80 8.43 16.16 -0.28
CA THR A 80 9.87 16.09 -0.56
C THR A 80 10.37 17.24 -1.46
N PHE A 81 9.50 17.93 -2.20
CA PHE A 81 9.85 19.12 -3.00
C PHE A 81 9.55 20.46 -2.30
N THR A 82 9.18 20.46 -1.02
CA THR A 82 9.10 21.70 -0.22
C THR A 82 10.51 22.09 0.23
N LEU A 83 11.14 22.97 -0.56
CA LEU A 83 12.19 23.95 -0.25
C LEU A 83 13.18 23.60 0.88
N ASP A 84 14.35 23.09 0.51
CA ASP A 84 15.61 23.67 0.98
C ASP A 84 16.09 24.65 -0.11
N ILE A 85 15.58 25.88 -0.05
CA ILE A 85 16.35 27.04 -0.51
C ILE A 85 16.96 27.63 0.76
N GLY A 86 18.28 27.80 0.74
CA GLY A 86 19.11 28.01 1.93
C GLY A 86 18.90 29.30 2.70
#